data_AF-A0A7C1AFN3-F1
#
_entry.id   AF-A0A7C1AFN3-F1
#
_cell.length_a   1.000
_cell.length_b   1.000
_cell.length_c   1.000
_cell.angle_alpha   90.00
_cell.angle_beta   90.00
_cell.angle_gamma   90.00
#
_symmetry.space_group_name_H-M   'P 1'
#
loop_
_entity.id
_entity.type
_entity.pdbx_description
1 polymer ?
#
loop_
_entity_poly.entity_id
_entity_poly.type
_entity_poly.pdbx_seq_one_letter_code
_entity_poly.pdbx_strand_id
1 'polypeptide(L)'
;MFKSMILTAICFALLTGIALPQEVIIKDFPLGVGGSVNRDIFKPYLSDLKAISDTLSKYPLLRAIVTGGADGHTYRENNDAVNPGLALGRAHILREFLITRFNVDSTQIIIQSEDNNGKGGPYRFAGVCIDSNLHDLEARLEKVENRPPVEKHFTEVKEISGNAEENLRLQFGLGVSSSPFGGIPIAAATIGWKQIIFAEGVVGHTFWNSDFDFRGTELDTKRRLVGGHIIFYPVDDLPVGIVGGWVRMEEISQDYYEYVRLSEGPILGLRATPFKFLSITGAYNPSNRRFAGDNRSKANNDQFLLSVTTHLTLGGQK
;
A
#
# COMPACT_ATOMS: atom_id res chain seq x y z
N MET A 1 -27.70 -21.80 -58.15
CA MET A 1 -27.37 -22.53 -56.91
C MET A 1 -26.00 -22.16 -56.34
N PHE A 2 -24.91 -22.20 -57.12
CA PHE A 2 -23.54 -21.92 -56.66
C PHE A 2 -23.33 -20.52 -56.04
N LYS A 3 -23.92 -19.46 -56.62
CA LYS A 3 -23.87 -18.08 -56.06
C LYS A 3 -24.54 -17.95 -54.69
N SER A 4 -25.62 -18.71 -54.46
CA SER A 4 -26.35 -18.69 -53.18
C SER A 4 -25.55 -19.38 -52.07
N MET A 5 -24.80 -20.44 -52.39
CA MET A 5 -23.93 -21.14 -51.43
C MET A 5 -22.71 -20.30 -51.05
N ILE A 6 -22.13 -19.55 -51.99
CA ILE A 6 -21.01 -18.64 -51.70
C ILE A 6 -21.47 -17.48 -50.81
N LEU A 7 -22.66 -16.91 -51.08
CA LEU A 7 -23.21 -15.84 -50.26
C LEU A 7 -23.57 -16.32 -48.85
N THR A 8 -24.11 -17.53 -48.70
CA THR A 8 -24.39 -18.12 -47.38
C THR A 8 -23.11 -18.47 -46.63
N ALA A 9 -22.06 -18.96 -47.30
CA ALA A 9 -20.76 -19.20 -46.66
C ALA A 9 -20.08 -17.90 -46.21
N ILE A 10 -20.18 -16.82 -46.99
CA ILE A 10 -19.67 -15.50 -46.61
C ILE A 10 -20.49 -14.90 -45.46
N CYS A 11 -21.82 -15.04 -45.46
CA CYS A 11 -22.67 -14.61 -44.35
C CYS A 11 -22.41 -15.44 -43.08
N PHE A 12 -22.16 -16.74 -43.19
CA PHE A 12 -21.77 -17.58 -42.04
C PHE A 12 -20.39 -17.21 -41.50
N ALA A 13 -19.41 -16.93 -42.38
CA ALA A 13 -18.08 -16.47 -41.97
C ALA A 13 -18.10 -15.08 -41.32
N LEU A 14 -19.02 -14.19 -41.75
CA LEU A 14 -19.26 -12.88 -41.13
C LEU A 14 -20.02 -13.00 -39.80
N LEU A 15 -20.92 -13.99 -39.66
CA LEU A 15 -21.67 -14.25 -38.41
C LEU A 15 -20.81 -14.93 -37.33
N THR A 16 -19.78 -15.70 -37.71
CA THR A 16 -18.81 -16.26 -36.75
C THR A 16 -17.82 -15.22 -36.19
N GLY A 17 -17.83 -13.98 -36.70
CA GLY A 17 -16.92 -12.91 -36.29
C GLY A 17 -17.45 -11.98 -35.19
N ILE A 18 -18.64 -12.24 -34.62
CA ILE A 18 -19.26 -11.33 -33.64
C ILE A 18 -19.57 -12.10 -32.35
N ALA A 19 -19.02 -11.56 -31.25
CA ALA A 19 -19.28 -11.89 -29.84
C ALA A 19 -18.69 -13.21 -29.31
N LEU A 20 -17.37 -13.33 -29.35
CA LEU A 20 -16.68 -13.92 -28.19
C LEU A 20 -16.61 -12.85 -27.09
N PRO A 21 -16.74 -13.19 -25.80
CA PRO A 21 -16.32 -12.29 -24.73
C PRO A 21 -14.89 -11.85 -25.06
N GLN A 22 -14.69 -10.54 -25.26
CA GLN A 22 -13.37 -9.98 -25.53
C GLN A 22 -12.58 -10.07 -24.24
N GLU A 23 -12.02 -11.25 -24.01
CA GLU A 23 -11.11 -11.52 -22.92
C GLU A 23 -9.68 -11.51 -23.47
N VAL A 24 -8.86 -10.63 -22.92
CA VAL A 24 -7.43 -10.57 -23.22
C VAL A 24 -6.69 -10.98 -21.95
N ILE A 25 -5.98 -12.09 -22.01
CA ILE A 25 -5.17 -12.60 -20.89
C ILE A 25 -3.69 -12.46 -21.22
N ILE A 26 -2.99 -11.65 -20.44
CA ILE A 26 -1.55 -11.44 -20.53
C ILE A 26 -0.90 -12.34 -19.47
N LYS A 27 -0.22 -13.40 -19.93
CA LYS A 27 0.39 -14.42 -19.06
C LYS A 27 1.87 -14.17 -18.84
N ASP A 28 2.48 -15.01 -18.00
CA ASP A 28 3.91 -15.10 -17.77
C ASP A 28 4.53 -13.84 -17.15
N PHE A 29 3.77 -13.15 -16.28
CA PHE A 29 4.31 -12.09 -15.46
C PHE A 29 5.49 -12.61 -14.61
N PRO A 30 6.55 -11.80 -14.38
CA PRO A 30 7.63 -12.20 -13.51
C PRO A 30 7.17 -12.44 -12.06
N LEU A 31 7.93 -13.27 -11.34
CA LEU A 31 7.70 -13.53 -9.92
C LEU A 31 7.85 -12.25 -9.09
N GLY A 32 6.97 -12.06 -8.10
CA GLY A 32 7.05 -10.93 -7.17
C GLY A 32 6.67 -9.56 -7.75
N VAL A 33 6.17 -9.47 -8.98
CA VAL A 33 5.79 -8.17 -9.58
C VAL A 33 4.33 -7.83 -9.36
N GLY A 34 4.08 -6.67 -8.74
CA GLY A 34 2.78 -6.01 -8.62
C GLY A 34 2.79 -4.48 -8.77
N GLY A 35 3.94 -3.86 -9.08
CA GLY A 35 4.07 -2.40 -9.15
C GLY A 35 4.36 -1.85 -10.55
N SER A 36 5.31 -2.45 -11.28
CA SER A 36 5.70 -2.00 -12.63
C SER A 36 6.30 -3.15 -13.42
N VAL A 37 6.03 -3.20 -14.72
CA VAL A 37 6.61 -4.15 -15.69
C VAL A 37 7.10 -3.39 -16.91
N ASN A 38 8.06 -3.97 -17.64
CA ASN A 38 8.43 -3.45 -18.95
C ASN A 38 7.18 -3.42 -19.86
N ARG A 39 6.89 -2.24 -20.43
CA ARG A 39 5.75 -2.01 -21.33
C ARG A 39 5.76 -2.90 -22.57
N ASP A 40 6.91 -3.46 -22.93
CA ASP A 40 7.06 -4.39 -24.03
C ASP A 40 6.20 -5.66 -23.87
N ILE A 41 5.86 -6.05 -22.65
CA ILE A 41 4.99 -7.20 -22.38
C ILE A 41 3.58 -7.05 -22.98
N PHE A 42 3.12 -5.80 -23.18
CA PHE A 42 1.80 -5.50 -23.75
C PHE A 42 1.81 -5.47 -25.27
N LYS A 43 2.98 -5.36 -25.92
CA LYS A 43 3.11 -5.21 -27.39
C LYS A 43 2.33 -6.27 -28.19
N PRO A 44 2.38 -7.57 -27.83
CA PRO A 44 1.65 -8.60 -28.57
C PRO A 44 0.12 -8.45 -28.47
N TYR A 45 -0.37 -7.80 -27.43
CA TYR A 45 -1.81 -7.71 -27.09
C TYR A 45 -2.43 -6.34 -27.44
N LEU A 46 -1.66 -5.43 -28.05
CA LEU A 46 -2.12 -4.05 -28.30
C LEU A 46 -3.36 -3.98 -29.18
N SER A 47 -3.49 -4.84 -30.19
CA SER A 47 -4.68 -4.88 -31.07
C SER A 47 -5.94 -5.18 -30.28
N ASP A 48 -5.85 -6.16 -29.39
CA ASP A 48 -7.01 -6.71 -28.69
C ASP A 48 -7.40 -5.80 -27.52
N LEU A 49 -6.40 -5.26 -26.80
CA LEU A 49 -6.61 -4.23 -25.79
C LEU A 49 -7.23 -2.96 -26.39
N LYS A 50 -6.82 -2.60 -27.62
CA LYS A 50 -7.44 -1.48 -28.34
C LYS A 50 -8.89 -1.77 -28.71
N ALA A 51 -9.20 -2.99 -29.15
CA ALA A 51 -10.59 -3.37 -29.43
C ALA A 51 -11.49 -3.28 -28.19
N ILE A 52 -10.96 -3.64 -27.02
CA ILE A 52 -11.65 -3.45 -25.74
C ILE A 52 -11.84 -1.97 -25.42
N SER A 53 -10.80 -1.14 -25.55
CA SER A 53 -10.92 0.30 -25.29
C SER A 53 -11.91 1.00 -26.23
N ASP A 54 -11.92 0.61 -27.50
CA ASP A 54 -12.84 1.15 -28.51
C ASP A 54 -14.29 0.78 -28.14
N THR A 55 -14.51 -0.44 -27.62
CA THR A 55 -15.82 -0.89 -27.14
C THR A 55 -16.28 -0.13 -25.90
N LEU A 56 -15.42 0.09 -24.91
CA LEU A 56 -15.75 0.87 -23.70
C LEU A 56 -16.02 2.34 -24.02
N SER A 57 -15.28 2.91 -24.95
CA SER A 57 -15.49 4.29 -25.42
C SER A 57 -16.82 4.46 -26.15
N LYS A 58 -17.22 3.44 -26.93
CA LYS A 58 -18.49 3.43 -27.64
C LYS A 58 -19.70 3.28 -26.72
N TYR A 59 -19.55 2.56 -25.61
CA TYR A 59 -20.64 2.26 -24.67
C TYR A 59 -20.28 2.69 -23.24
N PRO A 60 -20.61 3.92 -22.82
CA PRO A 60 -20.19 4.49 -21.53
C PRO A 60 -20.64 3.71 -20.28
N LEU A 61 -21.72 2.93 -20.40
CA LEU A 61 -22.27 2.15 -19.29
C LEU A 61 -21.69 0.73 -19.18
N LEU A 62 -20.94 0.28 -20.20
CA LEU A 62 -20.23 -0.99 -20.12
C LEU A 62 -19.11 -0.90 -19.09
N ARG A 63 -18.85 -2.03 -18.46
CA ARG A 63 -17.75 -2.21 -17.51
C ARG A 63 -16.79 -3.26 -18.04
N ALA A 64 -15.50 -3.03 -17.84
CA ALA A 64 -14.47 -4.04 -18.01
C ALA A 64 -14.03 -4.53 -16.64
N ILE A 65 -13.95 -5.85 -16.49
CA ILE A 65 -13.38 -6.50 -15.32
C ILE A 65 -11.93 -6.82 -15.65
N VAL A 66 -11.03 -6.26 -14.87
CA VAL A 66 -9.59 -6.50 -14.94
C VAL A 66 -9.22 -7.43 -13.80
N THR A 67 -8.83 -8.65 -14.14
CA THR A 67 -8.51 -9.71 -13.17
C THR A 67 -7.00 -9.93 -13.11
N GLY A 68 -6.43 -9.87 -11.92
CA GLY A 68 -5.04 -10.27 -11.69
C GLY A 68 -4.97 -11.69 -11.16
N GLY A 69 -4.11 -12.51 -11.74
CA GLY A 69 -3.82 -13.86 -11.26
C GLY A 69 -2.54 -13.92 -10.44
N ALA A 70 -2.57 -14.69 -9.35
CA ALA A 70 -1.37 -15.13 -8.66
C ALA A 70 -1.21 -16.65 -8.76
N ASP A 71 0.03 -17.10 -8.91
CA ASP A 71 0.36 -18.51 -8.85
C ASP A 71 0.36 -19.01 -7.41
N GLY A 72 0.16 -20.31 -7.24
CA GLY A 72 0.27 -21.02 -5.95
C GLY A 72 1.71 -21.10 -5.43
N HIS A 73 2.59 -20.20 -5.86
CA HIS A 73 3.90 -20.06 -5.28
C HIS A 73 3.72 -19.52 -3.86
N THR A 74 4.22 -20.26 -2.87
CA THR A 74 4.29 -19.77 -1.50
C THR A 74 5.49 -18.85 -1.40
N TYR A 75 5.23 -17.56 -1.26
CA TYR A 75 6.25 -16.59 -0.91
C TYR A 75 6.65 -16.84 0.56
N ARG A 76 7.92 -16.59 0.90
CA ARG A 76 8.43 -16.89 2.25
C ARG A 76 7.71 -16.04 3.30
N GLU A 77 7.66 -16.53 4.53
CA GLU A 77 7.10 -15.78 5.67
C GLU A 77 7.73 -14.38 5.74
N ASN A 78 6.88 -13.34 5.78
CA ASN A 78 7.25 -11.93 5.83
C ASN A 78 7.74 -11.30 4.51
N ASN A 79 7.13 -11.61 3.36
CA ASN A 79 7.19 -10.73 2.19
C ASN A 79 6.02 -9.73 2.24
N ASP A 80 6.26 -8.45 1.95
CA ASP A 80 5.20 -7.43 1.82
C ASP A 80 4.23 -7.76 0.65
N ALA A 81 4.67 -8.64 -0.25
CA ALA A 81 3.91 -9.18 -1.37
C ALA A 81 3.23 -10.51 -0.99
N VAL A 82 1.96 -10.43 -0.57
CA VAL A 82 1.07 -11.61 -0.48
C VAL A 82 0.50 -11.88 -1.87
N ASN A 83 0.20 -13.15 -2.22
CA ASN A 83 -0.38 -13.54 -3.51
C ASN A 83 -1.56 -12.66 -3.97
N PRO A 84 -2.53 -12.32 -3.09
CA PRO A 84 -3.61 -11.40 -3.46
C PRO A 84 -3.11 -9.98 -3.78
N GLY A 85 -2.11 -9.48 -3.06
CA GLY A 85 -1.51 -8.17 -3.32
C GLY A 85 -0.75 -8.11 -4.64
N LEU A 86 -0.06 -9.20 -5.01
CA LEU A 86 0.61 -9.31 -6.32
C LEU A 86 -0.39 -9.44 -7.47
N ALA A 87 -1.45 -10.23 -7.28
CA ALA A 87 -2.57 -10.33 -8.22
C ALA A 87 -3.19 -8.94 -8.45
N LEU A 88 -3.59 -8.25 -7.40
CA LEU A 88 -4.14 -6.89 -7.49
C LEU A 88 -3.17 -5.93 -8.16
N GLY A 89 -1.89 -5.99 -7.81
CA GLY A 89 -0.85 -5.18 -8.45
C GLY A 89 -0.78 -5.37 -9.97
N ARG A 90 -0.83 -6.62 -10.46
CA ARG A 90 -0.85 -6.92 -11.90
C ARG A 90 -2.11 -6.38 -12.59
N ALA A 91 -3.27 -6.51 -11.93
CA ALA A 91 -4.52 -5.94 -12.42
C ALA A 91 -4.43 -4.40 -12.52
N HIS A 92 -3.83 -3.75 -11.51
CA HIS A 92 -3.60 -2.31 -11.50
C HIS A 92 -2.68 -1.84 -12.64
N ILE A 93 -1.62 -2.59 -12.94
CA ILE A 93 -0.74 -2.30 -14.07
C ILE A 93 -1.54 -2.29 -15.39
N LEU A 94 -2.37 -3.31 -15.62
CA LEU A 94 -3.19 -3.39 -16.84
C LEU A 94 -4.24 -2.27 -16.90
N ARG A 95 -4.90 -1.97 -15.78
CA ARG A 95 -5.82 -0.82 -15.68
C ARG A 95 -5.12 0.49 -16.04
N GLU A 96 -3.96 0.76 -15.43
CA GLU A 96 -3.20 1.98 -15.69
C GLU A 96 -2.77 2.07 -17.15
N PHE A 97 -2.40 0.94 -17.75
CA PHE A 97 -2.09 0.88 -19.17
C PHE A 97 -3.31 1.24 -20.05
N LEU A 98 -4.50 0.71 -19.75
CA LEU A 98 -5.74 1.05 -20.48
C LEU A 98 -6.10 2.54 -20.38
N ILE A 99 -5.96 3.13 -19.18
CA ILE A 99 -6.24 4.55 -18.94
C ILE A 99 -5.21 5.42 -19.67
N THR A 100 -3.91 5.18 -19.45
CA THR A 100 -2.85 6.07 -19.95
C THR A 100 -2.62 5.92 -21.45
N ARG A 101 -2.73 4.70 -22.00
CA ARG A 101 -2.45 4.43 -23.41
C ARG A 101 -3.66 4.61 -24.32
N PHE A 102 -4.85 4.24 -23.84
CA PHE A 102 -6.07 4.20 -24.65
C PHE A 102 -7.17 5.14 -24.13
N ASN A 103 -6.92 5.91 -23.07
CA ASN A 103 -7.84 6.90 -22.51
C ASN A 103 -9.20 6.32 -22.09
N VAL A 104 -9.22 5.09 -21.60
CA VAL A 104 -10.41 4.46 -21.02
C VAL A 104 -10.78 5.15 -19.72
N ASP A 105 -12.08 5.42 -19.49
CA ASP A 105 -12.53 5.98 -18.22
C ASP A 105 -12.30 4.98 -17.08
N SER A 106 -11.57 5.43 -16.07
CA SER A 106 -11.32 4.71 -14.84
C SER A 106 -12.59 4.19 -14.15
N THR A 107 -13.73 4.86 -14.29
CA THR A 107 -14.99 4.42 -13.66
C THR A 107 -15.55 3.15 -14.31
N GLN A 108 -15.19 2.90 -15.58
CA GLN A 108 -15.62 1.73 -16.34
C GLN A 108 -14.81 0.47 -16.03
N ILE A 109 -13.75 0.57 -15.21
CA ILE A 109 -12.86 -0.55 -14.92
C ILE A 109 -13.07 -1.03 -13.48
N ILE A 110 -13.46 -2.31 -13.35
CA ILE A 110 -13.58 -3.03 -12.09
C ILE A 110 -12.32 -3.89 -11.93
N ILE A 111 -11.69 -3.88 -10.76
CA ILE A 111 -10.50 -4.69 -10.47
C ILE A 111 -10.89 -5.91 -9.65
N GLN A 112 -10.35 -7.06 -10.00
CA GLN A 112 -10.52 -8.31 -9.27
C GLN A 112 -9.17 -9.05 -9.16
N SER A 113 -9.08 -9.95 -8.18
CA SER A 113 -7.95 -10.87 -8.02
C SER A 113 -8.45 -12.30 -8.01
N GLU A 114 -7.72 -13.18 -8.64
CA GLU A 114 -7.93 -14.62 -8.62
C GLU A 114 -6.72 -15.31 -7.98
N ASP A 115 -6.98 -16.06 -6.91
CA ASP A 115 -5.98 -16.92 -6.28
C ASP A 115 -6.13 -18.34 -6.83
N ASN A 116 -5.12 -18.79 -7.58
CA ASN A 116 -5.07 -20.14 -8.09
C ASN A 116 -3.93 -20.92 -7.42
N ASN A 117 -4.21 -22.14 -6.96
CA ASN A 117 -3.20 -23.02 -6.35
C ASN A 117 -2.20 -23.59 -7.37
N GLY A 118 -2.45 -23.42 -8.67
CA GLY A 118 -1.55 -23.81 -9.76
C GLY A 118 -0.25 -23.01 -9.76
N LYS A 119 0.88 -23.67 -9.97
CA LYS A 119 2.21 -23.05 -10.01
C LYS A 119 2.66 -22.76 -11.44
N GLY A 120 3.31 -21.62 -11.65
CA GLY A 120 3.97 -21.28 -12.92
C GLY A 120 3.42 -20.04 -13.61
N GLY A 121 4.11 -19.60 -14.66
CA GLY A 121 3.80 -18.40 -15.44
C GLY A 121 2.36 -18.30 -16.00
N PRO A 122 1.67 -19.40 -16.36
CA PRO A 122 0.28 -19.36 -16.81
C PRO A 122 -0.71 -18.84 -15.76
N TYR A 123 -0.41 -18.98 -14.47
CA TYR A 123 -1.23 -18.52 -13.35
C TYR A 123 -0.84 -17.12 -12.86
N ARG A 124 0.27 -16.57 -13.37
CA ARG A 124 0.71 -15.19 -13.15
C ARG A 124 0.27 -14.35 -14.33
N PHE A 125 -0.95 -13.83 -14.27
CA PHE A 125 -1.54 -13.12 -15.39
C PHE A 125 -2.21 -11.81 -14.99
N ALA A 126 -2.48 -10.99 -16.00
CA ALA A 126 -3.46 -9.90 -15.94
C ALA A 126 -4.42 -10.09 -17.11
N GLY A 127 -5.71 -10.22 -16.80
CA GLY A 127 -6.78 -10.39 -17.76
C GLY A 127 -7.67 -9.16 -17.79
N VAL A 128 -8.26 -8.86 -18.94
CA VAL A 128 -9.37 -7.92 -19.03
C VAL A 128 -10.49 -8.55 -19.85
N CYS A 129 -11.71 -8.52 -19.30
CA CYS A 129 -12.92 -9.01 -19.95
C CYS A 129 -14.00 -7.93 -19.87
N ILE A 130 -14.80 -7.79 -20.92
CA ILE A 130 -15.96 -6.91 -20.88
C ILE A 130 -17.11 -7.64 -20.17
N ASP A 131 -17.60 -7.06 -19.08
CA ASP A 131 -18.80 -7.56 -18.41
C ASP A 131 -20.01 -7.30 -19.31
N SER A 132 -20.44 -8.37 -19.96
CA SER A 132 -21.53 -8.37 -20.94
C SER A 132 -22.87 -8.77 -20.32
N ASN A 133 -23.04 -8.62 -18.99
CA ASN A 133 -24.36 -8.62 -18.36
C ASN A 133 -25.18 -7.38 -18.82
N LEU A 134 -25.60 -7.44 -20.08
CA LEU A 134 -26.32 -6.42 -20.84
C LEU A 134 -27.82 -6.38 -20.51
N HIS A 135 -28.31 -7.25 -19.61
CA HIS A 135 -29.75 -7.42 -19.36
C HIS A 135 -30.37 -6.41 -18.39
N ASP A 136 -29.59 -5.59 -17.69
CA ASP A 136 -30.11 -4.74 -16.59
C ASP A 136 -29.66 -3.27 -16.69
N LEU A 137 -29.19 -2.85 -17.87
CA LEU A 137 -28.67 -1.50 -18.11
C LEU A 137 -29.76 -0.42 -18.03
N GLU A 138 -30.91 -0.67 -18.65
CA GLU A 138 -32.05 0.26 -18.64
C GLU A 138 -32.67 0.37 -17.24
N ALA A 139 -32.87 -0.75 -16.54
CA ALA A 139 -33.42 -0.76 -15.18
C ALA A 139 -32.47 -0.15 -14.12
N ARG A 140 -31.15 -0.24 -14.32
CA ARG A 140 -30.17 0.45 -13.46
C ARG A 140 -30.10 1.95 -13.73
N LEU A 141 -30.31 2.39 -14.98
CA LEU A 141 -30.42 3.80 -15.33
C LEU A 141 -31.64 4.43 -14.66
N GLU A 142 -32.77 3.72 -14.72
CA GLU A 142 -34.05 4.16 -14.15
C GLU A 142 -33.99 4.27 -12.61
N LYS A 143 -33.20 3.43 -11.93
CA LYS A 143 -32.96 3.50 -10.47
C LYS A 143 -32.05 4.66 -10.04
N VAL A 144 -31.16 5.12 -10.92
CA VAL A 144 -30.28 6.26 -10.63
C VAL A 144 -31.01 7.58 -10.87
N GLU A 145 -31.80 7.66 -11.94
CA GLU A 145 -32.63 8.84 -12.24
C GLU A 145 -33.74 9.05 -11.19
N ASN A 146 -34.26 7.98 -10.59
CA ASN A 146 -35.34 8.05 -9.59
C ASN A 146 -34.88 7.90 -8.12
N ARG A 147 -33.59 8.15 -7.82
CA ARG A 147 -33.10 8.09 -6.43
C ARG A 147 -33.76 9.21 -5.59
N PRO A 148 -34.46 8.89 -4.49
CA PRO A 148 -34.89 9.92 -3.54
C PRO A 148 -33.67 10.57 -2.88
N PRO A 149 -33.72 11.88 -2.57
CA PRO A 149 -32.61 12.59 -1.96
C PRO A 149 -32.20 11.88 -0.67
N VAL A 150 -30.88 11.75 -0.48
CA VAL A 150 -30.32 11.09 0.70
C VAL A 150 -30.70 11.90 1.93
N GLU A 151 -31.59 11.36 2.75
CA GLU A 151 -31.82 11.88 4.08
C GLU A 151 -30.51 11.70 4.88
N LYS A 152 -29.85 12.82 5.16
CA LYS A 152 -28.74 12.85 6.10
C LYS A 152 -29.31 12.50 7.47
N HIS A 153 -29.17 11.25 7.87
CA HIS A 153 -29.32 10.88 9.28
C HIS A 153 -28.16 11.50 10.04
N PHE A 154 -28.37 12.72 10.54
CA PHE A 154 -27.54 13.29 11.59
C PHE A 154 -27.85 12.49 12.85
N THR A 155 -26.98 11.55 13.18
CA THR A 155 -26.94 10.99 14.53
C THR A 155 -26.55 12.12 15.47
N GLU A 156 -27.49 12.56 16.30
CA GLU A 156 -27.19 13.46 17.42
C GLU A 156 -26.16 12.79 18.32
N VAL A 157 -24.92 13.29 18.23
CA VAL A 157 -23.83 12.88 19.12
C VAL A 157 -24.16 13.45 20.49
N LYS A 158 -24.34 12.55 21.47
CA LYS A 158 -24.49 12.91 22.89
C LYS A 158 -23.37 13.88 23.29
N GLU A 159 -23.72 15.12 23.62
CA GLU A 159 -22.79 16.11 24.16
C GLU A 159 -22.23 15.60 25.49
N ILE A 160 -20.95 15.26 25.49
CA ILE A 160 -20.19 15.04 26.73
C ILE A 160 -19.81 16.44 27.23
N SER A 161 -20.28 16.79 28.43
CA SER A 161 -19.98 18.06 29.07
C SER A 161 -18.48 18.21 29.33
N GLY A 162 -17.83 19.12 28.60
CA GLY A 162 -16.44 19.54 28.74
C GLY A 162 -15.85 19.92 27.37
N ASN A 163 -15.25 21.10 27.23
CA ASN A 163 -14.67 21.55 25.96
C ASN A 163 -13.66 20.51 25.44
N ALA A 164 -13.97 19.86 24.32
CA ALA A 164 -13.10 18.87 23.68
C ALA A 164 -11.74 19.49 23.27
N GLU A 165 -11.76 20.76 22.90
CA GLU A 165 -10.57 21.55 22.55
C GLU A 165 -9.62 21.79 23.74
N GLU A 166 -10.13 21.80 24.98
CA GLU A 166 -9.31 22.05 26.18
C GLU A 166 -8.54 20.81 26.64
N ASN A 167 -9.07 19.62 26.34
CA ASN A 167 -8.52 18.34 26.78
C ASN A 167 -7.60 17.67 25.75
N LEU A 168 -7.68 18.11 24.48
CA LEU A 168 -6.90 17.59 23.38
C LEU A 168 -5.63 18.41 23.19
N ARG A 169 -4.48 17.73 23.19
CA ARG A 169 -3.17 18.36 22.98
C ARG A 169 -2.50 17.74 21.77
N LEU A 170 -2.07 18.58 20.83
CA LEU A 170 -1.33 18.15 19.67
C LEU A 170 0.13 18.61 19.81
N GLN A 171 1.08 17.73 19.52
CA GLN A 171 2.50 18.09 19.53
C GLN A 171 3.18 17.59 18.27
N PHE A 172 4.03 18.42 17.69
CA PHE A 172 4.90 18.04 16.59
C PHE A 172 6.33 18.10 17.05
N GLY A 173 7.06 17.01 16.82
CA GLY A 173 8.42 16.82 17.23
C GLY A 173 9.37 16.68 16.05
N LEU A 174 10.55 17.27 16.15
CA LEU A 174 11.70 16.97 15.29
C LEU A 174 12.89 16.60 16.15
N GLY A 175 13.64 15.58 15.73
CA GLY A 175 14.69 15.02 16.57
C GLY A 175 15.63 14.09 15.83
N VAL A 176 16.43 13.39 16.63
CA VAL A 176 17.32 12.33 16.16
C VAL A 176 17.15 11.12 17.07
N SER A 177 17.03 9.94 16.49
CA SER A 177 17.05 8.66 17.20
C SER A 177 18.33 7.91 16.89
N SER A 178 18.92 7.26 17.88
CA SER A 178 19.83 6.16 17.60
C SER A 178 19.03 4.97 17.05
N SER A 179 19.69 4.15 16.25
CA SER A 179 19.19 2.89 15.72
C SER A 179 20.33 1.87 15.69
N PRO A 180 20.03 0.57 15.55
CA PRO A 180 21.05 -0.47 15.34
C PRO A 180 21.99 -0.21 14.15
N PHE A 181 21.59 0.69 13.25
CA PHE A 181 22.35 1.06 12.06
C PHE A 181 23.02 2.44 12.19
N GLY A 182 22.73 3.24 13.23
CA GLY A 182 23.28 4.59 13.44
C GLY A 182 22.22 5.65 13.72
N GLY A 183 22.59 6.94 13.67
CA GLY A 183 21.65 8.04 13.90
C GLY A 183 20.67 8.24 12.74
N ILE A 184 19.38 8.43 13.05
CA ILE A 184 18.31 8.67 12.09
C ILE A 184 17.58 9.97 12.50
N PRO A 185 17.49 10.98 11.62
CA PRO A 185 16.59 12.12 11.82
C PRO A 185 15.14 11.63 11.90
N ILE A 186 14.41 12.08 12.92
CA ILE A 186 13.01 11.70 13.15
C ILE A 186 12.10 12.92 13.18
N ALA A 187 10.87 12.70 12.73
CA ALA A 187 9.73 13.56 12.98
C ALA A 187 8.69 12.75 13.77
N ALA A 188 8.05 13.39 14.75
CA ALA A 188 7.03 12.79 15.58
C ALA A 188 5.77 13.65 15.57
N ALA A 189 4.61 13.02 15.65
CA ALA A 189 3.35 13.69 15.88
C ALA A 189 2.65 12.99 17.05
N THR A 190 2.23 13.77 18.03
CA THR A 190 1.64 13.27 19.27
C THR A 190 0.26 13.86 19.45
N ILE A 191 -0.70 13.00 19.77
CA ILE A 191 -2.03 13.38 20.23
C ILE A 191 -2.22 12.91 21.67
N GLY A 192 -2.54 13.86 22.55
CA GLY A 192 -2.66 13.62 23.99
C GLY A 192 -4.05 13.96 24.51
N TRP A 193 -4.50 13.20 25.51
CA TRP A 193 -5.73 13.43 26.25
C TRP A 193 -5.43 13.70 27.73
N LYS A 194 -5.89 14.83 28.26
CA LYS A 194 -5.80 15.20 29.69
C LYS A 194 -4.39 15.10 30.31
N GLN A 195 -3.33 15.29 29.51
CA GLN A 195 -1.91 15.24 29.93
C GLN A 195 -1.40 13.91 30.49
N ILE A 196 -2.20 12.84 30.52
CA ILE A 196 -1.82 11.56 31.12
C ILE A 196 -1.38 10.54 30.06
N ILE A 197 -2.14 10.45 28.96
CA ILE A 197 -1.90 9.47 27.89
C ILE A 197 -1.66 10.22 26.58
N PHE A 198 -0.57 9.86 25.91
CA PHE A 198 -0.20 10.39 24.62
C PHE A 198 0.02 9.26 23.63
N ALA A 199 -0.61 9.33 22.47
CA ALA A 199 -0.31 8.48 21.33
C ALA A 199 0.62 9.24 20.38
N GLU A 200 1.77 8.66 20.08
CA GLU A 200 2.79 9.26 19.22
C GLU A 200 3.04 8.38 18.00
N GLY A 201 2.95 8.97 16.81
CA GLY A 201 3.51 8.39 15.58
C GLY A 201 4.90 8.96 15.34
N VAL A 202 5.87 8.11 15.03
CA VAL A 202 7.25 8.53 14.70
C VAL A 202 7.62 8.02 13.31
N VAL A 203 8.25 8.88 12.52
CA VAL A 203 8.84 8.55 11.22
C VAL A 203 10.25 9.10 11.17
N GLY A 204 11.16 8.42 10.47
CA GLY A 204 12.54 8.86 10.32
C GLY A 204 13.15 8.41 9.01
N HIS A 205 14.07 9.23 8.50
CA HIS A 205 14.73 8.99 7.22
C HIS A 205 16.12 9.64 7.20
N THR A 206 17.16 8.92 6.77
CA THR A 206 18.48 9.53 6.52
C THR A 206 18.52 10.18 5.15
N PHE A 207 18.98 11.44 5.08
CA PHE A 207 19.12 12.17 3.82
C PHE A 207 20.48 11.92 3.14
N TRP A 208 21.39 11.24 3.81
CA TRP A 208 22.69 10.80 3.31
C TRP A 208 22.69 9.30 3.02
N ASN A 209 23.55 8.89 2.10
CA ASN A 209 23.81 7.48 1.79
C ASN A 209 24.79 6.89 2.82
N SER A 210 24.68 5.59 3.05
CA SER A 210 25.65 4.78 3.77
C SER A 210 26.09 3.64 2.86
N ASP A 211 27.37 3.28 2.95
CA ASP A 211 27.92 2.22 2.12
C ASP A 211 27.64 0.85 2.75
N PHE A 212 27.14 -0.08 1.94
CA PHE A 212 26.94 -1.46 2.33
C PHE A 212 27.62 -2.41 1.34
N ASP A 213 28.62 -3.16 1.79
CA ASP A 213 29.22 -4.21 0.97
C ASP A 213 28.36 -5.49 1.00
N PHE A 214 27.85 -5.86 -0.19
CA PHE A 214 27.24 -7.14 -0.43
C PHE A 214 28.02 -7.91 -1.50
N ARG A 215 28.71 -8.98 -1.07
CA ARG A 215 29.48 -9.89 -1.95
C ARG A 215 30.52 -9.15 -2.83
N GLY A 216 31.15 -8.10 -2.30
CA GLY A 216 32.20 -7.33 -3.01
C GLY A 216 31.66 -6.21 -3.90
N THR A 217 30.38 -5.86 -3.78
CA THR A 217 29.76 -4.70 -4.42
C THR A 217 29.26 -3.75 -3.35
N GLU A 218 29.73 -2.50 -3.39
CA GLU A 218 29.26 -1.43 -2.51
C GLU A 218 27.89 -0.92 -3.02
N LEU A 219 26.91 -0.93 -2.13
CA LEU A 219 25.55 -0.48 -2.40
C LEU A 219 25.25 0.77 -1.58
N ASP A 220 24.70 1.78 -2.25
CA ASP A 220 24.17 2.98 -1.61
C ASP A 220 22.90 2.65 -0.82
N THR A 221 22.95 2.78 0.50
CA THR A 221 21.82 2.50 1.39
C THR A 221 21.31 3.72 2.13
N LYS A 222 20.00 3.76 2.42
CA LYS A 222 19.36 4.76 3.27
C LYS A 222 18.59 4.10 4.40
N ARG A 223 18.49 4.78 5.54
CA ARG A 223 17.82 4.27 6.73
C ARG A 223 16.44 4.90 6.89
N ARG A 224 15.47 4.08 7.27
CA ARG A 224 14.10 4.49 7.57
C ARG A 224 13.68 3.98 8.93
N LEU A 225 12.84 4.75 9.60
CA LEU A 225 12.23 4.40 10.88
C LEU A 225 10.75 4.72 10.80
N VAL A 226 9.90 3.80 11.22
CA VAL A 226 8.46 4.03 11.37
C VAL A 226 8.01 3.35 12.65
N GLY A 227 7.23 4.03 13.48
CA GLY A 227 6.76 3.46 14.73
C GLY A 227 5.56 4.19 15.32
N GLY A 228 4.95 3.52 16.28
CA GLY A 228 3.86 4.05 17.09
C GLY A 228 4.12 3.78 18.57
N HIS A 229 4.00 4.80 19.39
CA HIS A 229 4.22 4.74 20.83
C HIS A 229 2.98 5.23 21.59
N ILE A 230 2.77 4.63 22.75
CA ILE A 230 1.89 5.14 23.80
C ILE A 230 2.79 5.57 24.94
N ILE A 231 2.61 6.81 25.38
CA ILE A 231 3.37 7.41 26.47
C ILE A 231 2.38 7.70 27.60
N PHE A 232 2.69 7.15 28.77
CA PHE A 232 1.88 7.31 29.97
C PHE A 232 2.69 8.06 31.02
N TYR A 233 2.17 9.19 31.48
CA TYR A 233 2.74 9.96 32.59
C TYR A 233 1.95 9.64 33.86
N PRO A 234 2.47 8.78 34.76
CA PRO A 234 1.71 8.32 35.92
C PRO A 234 1.54 9.38 37.01
N VAL A 235 2.38 10.42 37.01
CA VAL A 235 2.43 11.46 38.04
C VAL A 235 2.58 12.82 37.36
N ASP A 236 1.64 13.72 37.61
CA ASP A 236 1.56 15.03 36.92
C ASP A 236 2.82 15.90 37.15
N ASP A 237 3.44 15.79 38.34
CA ASP A 237 4.62 16.58 38.73
C ASP A 237 5.96 15.96 38.29
N LEU A 238 5.96 14.70 37.81
CA LEU A 238 7.19 14.03 37.39
C LEU A 238 7.32 14.11 35.86
N PRO A 239 8.38 14.73 35.32
CA PRO A 239 8.58 14.83 33.88
C PRO A 239 9.06 13.51 33.27
N VAL A 240 8.67 12.36 33.83
CA VAL A 240 9.09 11.03 33.39
C VAL A 240 7.86 10.16 33.11
N GLY A 241 7.71 9.77 31.85
CA GLY A 241 6.67 8.88 31.37
C GLY A 241 7.21 7.50 31.00
N ILE A 242 6.34 6.50 31.03
CA ILE A 242 6.60 5.16 30.51
C ILE A 242 6.21 5.15 29.04
N VAL A 243 7.08 4.62 28.19
CA VAL A 243 6.85 4.49 26.74
C VAL A 243 6.72 3.03 26.40
N GLY A 244 5.59 2.65 25.81
CA GLY A 244 5.39 1.33 25.22
C GLY A 244 4.95 1.49 23.78
N GLY A 245 5.44 0.67 22.87
CA GLY A 245 5.08 0.81 21.47
C GLY A 245 5.65 -0.25 20.57
N TRP A 246 5.70 0.07 19.29
CA TRP A 246 6.28 -0.77 18.26
C TRP A 246 7.04 0.10 17.26
N VAL A 247 8.18 -0.39 16.80
CA VAL A 247 9.03 0.32 15.84
C VAL A 247 9.53 -0.65 14.78
N ARG A 248 9.64 -0.16 13.54
CA ARG A 248 10.28 -0.80 12.38
C ARG A 248 11.38 0.11 11.88
N MET A 249 12.55 -0.49 11.69
CA MET A 249 13.75 0.16 11.18
C MET A 249 14.24 -0.60 9.95
N GLU A 250 14.61 0.14 8.92
CA GLU A 250 15.03 -0.41 7.65
C GLU A 250 16.33 0.26 7.19
N GLU A 251 17.24 -0.50 6.59
CA GLU A 251 18.39 -0.01 5.82
C GLU A 251 18.23 -0.57 4.41
N ILE A 252 17.90 0.28 3.45
CA ILE A 252 17.43 -0.06 2.10
C ILE A 252 18.47 0.37 1.07
N SER A 253 18.93 -0.54 0.22
CA SER A 253 19.69 -0.18 -0.99
C SER A 253 18.80 0.58 -1.98
N GLN A 254 19.25 1.76 -2.43
CA GLN A 254 18.50 2.58 -3.39
C GLN A 254 18.35 1.90 -4.76
N ASP A 255 19.36 1.14 -5.18
CA ASP A 255 19.41 0.50 -6.50
C ASP A 255 18.75 -0.88 -6.51
N TYR A 256 18.70 -1.56 -5.36
CA TYR A 256 18.23 -2.93 -5.25
C TYR A 256 17.39 -3.14 -3.98
N TYR A 257 16.07 -3.00 -4.13
CA TYR A 257 15.09 -3.18 -3.04
C TYR A 257 15.08 -4.61 -2.44
N GLU A 258 15.79 -5.56 -3.05
CA GLU A 258 16.00 -6.91 -2.50
C GLU A 258 17.01 -6.93 -1.33
N TYR A 259 17.90 -5.94 -1.24
CA TYR A 259 18.90 -5.83 -0.18
C TYR A 259 18.44 -4.84 0.90
N VAL A 260 17.46 -5.27 1.70
CA VAL A 260 16.94 -4.52 2.84
C VAL A 260 17.27 -5.24 4.14
N ARG A 261 17.99 -4.57 5.05
CA ARG A 261 18.06 -5.01 6.45
C ARG A 261 16.88 -4.43 7.18
N LEU A 262 16.12 -5.28 7.85
CA LEU A 262 14.94 -4.89 8.60
C LEU A 262 15.07 -5.36 10.04
N SER A 263 14.67 -4.49 10.95
CA SER A 263 14.55 -4.77 12.38
C SER A 263 13.21 -4.23 12.87
N GLU A 264 12.37 -5.09 13.44
CA GLU A 264 11.06 -4.69 13.95
C GLU A 264 10.75 -5.37 15.28
N GLY A 265 9.98 -4.70 16.12
CA GLY A 265 9.60 -5.25 17.41
C GLY A 265 8.88 -4.28 18.33
N PRO A 266 8.30 -4.82 19.41
CA PRO A 266 7.79 -4.00 20.49
C PRO A 266 8.95 -3.24 21.13
N ILE A 267 8.69 -2.05 21.65
CA ILE A 267 9.65 -1.30 22.45
C ILE A 267 9.06 -0.96 23.81
N LEU A 268 9.91 -0.93 24.83
CA LEU A 268 9.55 -0.50 26.17
C LEU A 268 10.65 0.40 26.73
N GLY A 269 10.27 1.53 27.29
CA GLY A 269 11.21 2.55 27.68
C GLY A 269 10.65 3.61 28.61
N LEU A 270 11.47 4.63 28.82
CA LEU A 270 11.15 5.81 29.59
C LEU A 270 11.38 7.06 28.75
N ARG A 271 10.51 8.06 28.91
CA ARG A 271 10.65 9.38 28.33
C ARG A 271 10.77 10.42 29.42
N ALA A 272 11.87 11.14 29.42
CA ALA A 272 12.07 12.33 30.25
C ALA A 272 11.76 13.60 29.43
N THR A 273 10.94 14.50 29.97
CA THR A 273 10.62 15.82 29.38
C THR A 273 11.10 16.93 30.30
N PRO A 274 12.42 17.16 30.42
CA PRO A 274 12.98 18.14 31.35
C PRO A 274 12.53 19.58 31.06
N PHE A 275 12.21 19.88 29.80
CA PHE A 275 11.64 21.16 29.38
C PHE A 275 10.38 20.90 28.54
N LYS A 276 9.41 21.83 28.55
CA LYS A 276 8.15 21.68 27.78
C LYS A 276 8.37 21.47 26.27
N PHE A 277 9.52 21.88 25.73
CA PHE A 277 9.88 21.77 24.32
C PHE A 277 10.90 20.66 24.03
N LEU A 278 11.39 19.91 25.02
CA LEU A 278 12.45 18.92 24.84
C LEU A 278 12.10 17.61 25.53
N SER A 279 12.14 16.51 24.78
CA SER A 279 12.02 15.15 25.31
C SER A 279 13.24 14.31 24.98
N ILE A 280 13.63 13.47 25.93
CA ILE A 280 14.65 12.44 25.78
C ILE A 280 13.95 11.11 26.02
N THR A 281 13.95 10.21 25.05
CA THR A 281 13.36 8.87 25.19
C THR A 281 14.46 7.82 25.13
N GLY A 282 14.52 6.98 26.16
CA GLY A 282 15.33 5.77 26.16
C GLY A 282 14.42 4.56 26.09
N ALA A 283 14.45 3.81 25.00
CA ALA A 283 13.62 2.62 24.82
C ALA A 283 14.46 1.40 24.48
N TYR A 284 14.24 0.32 25.22
CA TYR A 284 14.80 -0.97 24.87
C TYR A 284 14.06 -1.52 23.65
N ASN A 285 14.82 -1.87 22.62
CA ASN A 285 14.30 -2.48 21.41
C ASN A 285 14.76 -3.94 21.35
N PRO A 286 13.95 -4.90 21.84
CA PRO A 286 14.21 -6.34 21.75
C PRO A 286 14.09 -6.89 20.32
N SER A 287 14.47 -6.12 19.30
CA SER A 287 14.07 -6.37 17.92
C SER A 287 14.35 -7.80 17.49
N ASN A 288 13.37 -8.42 16.84
CA ASN A 288 13.57 -9.74 16.28
C ASN A 288 14.50 -9.65 15.06
N ARG A 289 15.50 -10.55 15.00
CA ARG A 289 16.30 -10.71 13.79
C ARG A 289 15.38 -11.26 12.70
N ARG A 290 15.01 -10.43 11.73
CA ARG A 290 14.32 -10.92 10.54
C ARG A 290 15.32 -11.69 9.67
N PHE A 291 14.91 -12.84 9.16
CA PHE A 291 15.70 -13.62 8.24
C PHE A 291 15.64 -12.97 6.85
N ALA A 292 16.80 -12.69 6.26
CA ALA A 292 16.92 -12.26 4.87
C ALA A 292 17.56 -13.41 4.08
N GLY A 293 16.71 -14.28 3.51
CA GLY A 293 17.18 -15.55 2.95
C GLY A 293 17.66 -16.51 4.05
N ASP A 294 18.82 -17.12 3.86
CA ASP A 294 19.44 -18.04 4.85
C ASP A 294 20.31 -17.31 5.89
N ASN A 295 20.48 -15.98 5.73
CA ASN A 295 21.30 -15.17 6.60
C ASN A 295 20.42 -14.35 7.56
N ARG A 296 20.78 -14.36 8.84
CA ARG A 296 20.18 -13.42 9.80
C ARG A 296 20.59 -11.99 9.42
N SER A 297 19.68 -11.03 9.51
CA SER A 297 20.05 -9.63 9.35
C SER A 297 21.19 -9.29 10.33
N LYS A 298 22.27 -8.69 9.83
CA LYS A 298 23.37 -8.18 10.66
C LYS A 298 22.93 -6.86 11.28
N ALA A 299 21.92 -6.91 12.12
CA ALA A 299 21.48 -5.81 12.94
C ALA A 299 21.94 -6.07 14.39
N ASN A 300 22.54 -5.07 15.01
CA ASN A 300 22.87 -5.13 16.43
C ASN A 300 21.57 -4.94 17.23
N ASN A 301 20.82 -6.02 17.38
CA ASN A 301 19.58 -6.05 18.17
C ASN A 301 19.92 -6.09 19.67
N ASP A 302 18.90 -5.99 20.53
CA ASP A 302 19.05 -5.89 22.00
C ASP A 302 19.75 -4.60 22.46
N GLN A 303 19.50 -3.50 21.75
CA GLN A 303 20.06 -2.20 22.06
C GLN A 303 19.02 -1.25 22.67
N PHE A 304 19.53 -0.33 23.48
CA PHE A 304 18.77 0.84 23.89
C PHE A 304 18.80 1.88 22.77
N LEU A 305 17.62 2.23 22.30
CA LEU A 305 17.39 3.38 21.45
C LEU A 305 17.33 4.62 22.33
N LEU A 306 18.10 5.63 21.96
CA LEU A 306 18.06 6.95 22.58
C LEU A 306 17.58 7.92 21.52
N SER A 307 16.47 8.59 21.78
CA SER A 307 15.97 9.67 20.92
C SER A 307 15.92 10.98 21.69
N VAL A 308 16.33 12.06 21.02
CA VAL A 308 16.22 13.42 21.50
C VAL A 308 15.33 14.17 20.53
N THR A 309 14.20 14.67 21.02
CA THR A 309 13.17 15.31 20.20
C THR A 309 12.79 16.65 20.79
N THR A 310 12.77 17.67 19.95
CA THR A 310 12.24 19.00 20.27
C THR A 310 10.80 19.09 19.80
N HIS A 311 9.91 19.67 20.61
CA HIS A 311 8.46 19.68 20.37
C HIS A 311 7.89 21.08 20.29
N LEU A 312 6.97 21.28 19.35
CA LEU A 312 6.05 22.39 19.30
C LEU A 312 4.66 21.90 19.73
N THR A 313 4.13 22.45 20.83
CA THR A 313 2.80 22.13 21.33
C THR A 313 1.77 23.12 20.78
N LEU A 314 0.64 22.59 20.29
CA LEU A 314 -0.54 23.36 19.91
C LEU A 314 -1.75 22.85 20.72
N GLY A 315 -2.45 23.76 21.40
CA GLY A 315 -3.62 23.43 22.22
C GLY A 315 -3.29 22.81 23.59
N GLY A 316 -4.34 22.65 24.42
CA GLY A 316 -4.26 22.18 25.81
C GLY A 316 -4.01 23.31 26.83
N GLN A 317 -4.60 23.19 28.03
CA GLN A 317 -4.36 24.14 29.14
C GLN A 317 -2.89 24.18 29.59
N LYS A 318 -2.47 25.37 30.04
CA LYS A 318 -1.11 25.76 30.45
C LYS A 318 -0.47 24.87 31.52
#